data_AF-A0A8J7DW84-F1
#
_entry.id   AF-A0A8J7DW84-F1
#
_cell.length_a   1.000
_cell.length_b   1.000
_cell.length_c   1.000
_cell.angle_alpha   90.00
_cell.angle_beta   90.00
_cell.angle_gamma   90.00
#
_symmetry.space_group_name_H-M   'P 1'
#
loop_
_entity.id
_entity.type
_entity.pdbx_description
1 polymer ?
#
loop_
_entity_poly.entity_id
_entity_poly.type
_entity_poly.pdbx_seq_one_letter_code
_entity_poly.pdbx_strand_id
1 'polypeptide(L)'
;MTILYEDQYLTCDEDAITIHWYYFPFGSKRIPYSKIRNIRREEMNFWTGSKGRIWGMGLTPEWFHCDIKRPGKDRCITIDDGEWVKSVITPDDCDRVFQILLAQTSLS
;
A
#
# COMPACT_ATOMS: atom_id res chain seq x y z
N MET A 1 18.72 10.05 -3.16
CA MET A 1 17.35 9.59 -3.40
C MET A 1 17.32 8.73 -4.64
N THR A 2 17.57 7.44 -4.43
CA THR A 2 17.46 6.40 -5.46
C THR A 2 16.01 5.90 -5.49
N ILE A 3 15.36 5.91 -6.65
CA ILE A 3 14.02 5.32 -6.81
C ILE A 3 14.17 3.82 -7.08
N LEU A 4 13.55 2.99 -6.25
CA LEU A 4 13.55 1.52 -6.35
C LEU A 4 12.34 1.00 -7.14
N TYR A 5 11.23 1.74 -7.10
CA TYR A 5 9.99 1.49 -7.83
C TYR A 5 9.13 2.76 -7.88
N GLU A 6 8.41 2.97 -8.97
CA GLU A 6 7.42 4.03 -9.10
C GLU A 6 6.29 3.62 -10.04
N ASP A 7 5.05 3.94 -9.64
CA ASP A 7 3.86 3.90 -10.48
C ASP A 7 2.97 5.13 -10.22
N GLN A 8 1.77 5.14 -10.78
CA GLN A 8 0.82 6.25 -10.64
C GLN A 8 0.45 6.57 -9.17
N TYR A 9 0.46 5.57 -8.30
CA TYR A 9 -0.04 5.63 -6.92
C TYR A 9 1.05 5.50 -5.87
N LEU A 10 2.24 5.02 -6.23
CA LEU A 10 3.28 4.66 -5.28
C LEU A 10 4.67 5.08 -5.77
N THR A 11 5.51 5.54 -4.85
CA THR A 11 6.95 5.67 -5.05
C THR A 11 7.67 4.98 -3.89
N CYS A 12 8.56 4.04 -4.19
CA CYS A 12 9.48 3.46 -3.22
C CYS A 12 10.88 4.00 -3.50
N ASP A 13 11.46 4.67 -2.51
CA ASP A 13 12.87 5.08 -2.53
C ASP A 13 13.68 4.28 -1.53
N GLU A 14 14.89 4.71 -1.21
CA GLU A 14 15.78 4.02 -0.27
C GLU A 14 15.37 4.16 1.21
N ASP A 15 14.51 5.12 1.55
CA ASP A 15 14.15 5.44 2.94
C ASP A 15 12.69 5.10 3.30
N ALA A 16 11.79 5.17 2.32
CA ALA A 16 10.36 5.03 2.56
C ALA A 16 9.56 4.61 1.33
N ILE A 17 8.32 4.19 1.60
CA ILE A 17 7.25 4.17 0.62
C ILE A 17 6.39 5.45 0.73
N THR A 18 6.11 6.07 -0.40
CA THR A 18 5.17 7.17 -0.54
C THR A 18 3.93 6.68 -1.26
N ILE A 19 2.76 6.84 -0.63
CA ILE A 19 1.46 6.49 -1.18
C ILE A 19 0.77 7.77 -1.64
N HIS A 20 0.67 7.96 -2.95
CA HIS A 20 0.00 9.09 -3.58
C HIS A 20 -1.51 8.96 -3.47
N TRP A 21 -2.20 10.09 -3.43
CA TRP A 21 -3.66 10.14 -3.31
C TRP A 21 -4.19 9.38 -2.09
N TYR A 22 -3.39 9.29 -1.03
CA TYR A 22 -3.79 8.66 0.22
C TYR A 22 -4.91 9.47 0.91
N TYR A 23 -4.76 10.80 0.90
CA TYR A 23 -5.72 11.78 1.41
C TYR A 23 -6.49 12.44 0.26
N PHE A 24 -7.15 11.65 -0.60
CA PHE A 24 -7.88 12.18 -1.76
C PHE A 24 -8.84 13.34 -1.37
N PRO A 25 -8.90 14.45 -2.15
CA PRO A 25 -8.29 14.64 -3.47
C PRO A 25 -6.84 15.14 -3.48
N PHE A 26 -6.19 15.40 -2.34
CA PHE A 26 -4.83 15.93 -2.34
C PHE A 26 -3.97 15.35 -1.22
N GLY A 27 -2.72 15.04 -1.55
CA GLY A 27 -1.72 14.67 -0.57
C GLY A 27 -1.44 13.18 -0.51
N SER A 28 -0.24 12.92 -0.01
CA SER A 28 0.37 11.60 0.04
C SER A 28 0.66 11.22 1.48
N LYS A 29 0.71 9.92 1.77
CA LYS A 29 1.23 9.40 3.03
C LYS A 29 2.61 8.83 2.77
N ARG A 30 3.63 9.33 3.47
CA ARG A 30 4.99 8.77 3.43
C ARG A 30 5.23 7.94 4.68
N ILE A 31 5.63 6.68 4.50
CA ILE A 31 5.86 5.71 5.57
C ILE A 31 7.33 5.27 5.51
N PRO A 32 8.20 5.75 6.42
CA PRO A 32 9.57 5.27 6.54
C PRO A 32 9.60 3.77 6.80
N TYR A 33 10.52 3.04 6.16
CA TYR A 33 10.61 1.59 6.33
C TYR A 33 10.89 1.19 7.79
N SER A 34 11.64 2.03 8.52
CA SER A 34 11.91 1.85 9.95
C SER A 34 10.68 1.90 10.86
N LYS A 35 9.54 2.41 10.38
CA LYS A 35 8.26 2.41 11.12
C LYS A 35 7.37 1.21 10.79
N ILE A 36 7.65 0.49 9.70
CA ILE A 36 6.83 -0.63 9.27
C ILE A 36 7.09 -1.81 10.20
N ARG A 37 6.03 -2.24 10.90
CA ARG A 37 6.04 -3.35 11.86
C ARG A 37 5.60 -4.67 11.25
N ASN A 38 4.80 -4.63 10.20
CA ASN A 38 4.33 -5.81 9.49
C ASN A 38 3.89 -5.44 8.07
N ILE A 39 4.07 -6.37 7.14
CA ILE A 39 3.53 -6.31 5.78
C ILE A 39 2.84 -7.64 5.47
N ARG A 40 1.68 -7.58 4.84
CA ARG A 40 0.98 -8.77 4.36
C ARG A 40 0.60 -8.60 2.92
N ARG A 41 0.87 -9.60 2.09
CA ARG A 41 0.34 -9.69 0.72
C ARG A 41 -0.90 -10.56 0.75
N GLU A 42 -2.01 -10.04 0.23
CA GLU A 42 -3.31 -10.66 0.31
C GLU A 42 -3.95 -10.72 -1.10
N GLU A 43 -4.66 -11.81 -1.40
CA GLU A 43 -5.47 -11.89 -2.62
C GLU A 43 -6.73 -11.03 -2.46
N MET A 44 -7.03 -10.23 -3.47
CA MET A 44 -8.25 -9.43 -3.50
C MET A 44 -9.39 -10.21 -4.13
N ASN A 45 -10.52 -10.19 -3.45
CA ASN A 45 -11.72 -10.92 -3.82
C ASN A 45 -12.93 -9.96 -3.85
N PHE A 46 -13.78 -10.12 -4.86
CA PHE A 46 -15.00 -9.29 -4.99
C PHE A 46 -15.93 -9.43 -3.78
N TRP A 47 -15.99 -10.62 -3.19
CA TRP A 47 -16.85 -10.95 -2.06
C TRP A 47 -16.52 -10.17 -0.77
N THR A 48 -15.26 -9.76 -0.57
CA THR A 48 -14.87 -8.92 0.58
C THR A 48 -15.06 -7.42 0.32
N GLY A 49 -15.43 -7.05 -0.91
CA GLY A 49 -15.59 -5.65 -1.32
C GLY A 49 -14.27 -4.89 -1.48
N SER A 50 -13.12 -5.53 -1.28
CA SER A 50 -11.78 -4.92 -1.42
C SER A 50 -11.54 -4.41 -2.85
N LYS A 51 -11.96 -5.17 -3.87
CA LYS A 51 -11.84 -4.76 -5.29
C LYS A 51 -12.66 -3.52 -5.64
N GLY A 52 -13.85 -3.36 -5.06
CA GLY A 52 -14.76 -2.24 -5.33
C GLY A 52 -14.46 -0.99 -4.49
N ARG A 53 -13.57 -1.09 -3.49
CA ARG A 53 -13.22 0.01 -2.60
C ARG A 53 -12.27 0.95 -3.32
N ILE A 54 -12.76 1.97 -4.02
CA ILE A 54 -11.87 2.89 -4.76
C ILE A 54 -11.01 3.74 -3.82
N TRP A 55 -11.53 4.15 -2.66
CA TRP A 55 -10.82 4.91 -1.64
C TRP A 55 -11.51 4.79 -0.27
N GLY A 56 -10.75 4.98 0.80
CA GLY A 56 -11.26 5.18 2.15
C GLY A 56 -11.29 3.90 2.99
N MET A 57 -12.09 3.96 4.06
CA MET A 57 -12.12 2.95 5.11
C MET A 57 -12.76 1.63 4.64
N GLY A 58 -12.15 0.51 5.04
CA GLY A 58 -12.68 -0.85 4.93
C GLY A 58 -13.64 -1.22 6.07
N LEU A 59 -14.02 -2.51 6.14
CA LEU A 59 -14.84 -3.05 7.25
C LEU A 59 -13.98 -3.42 8.48
N THR A 60 -12.70 -3.70 8.23
CA THR A 60 -11.58 -3.79 9.18
C THR A 60 -10.94 -2.40 9.34
N PRO A 61 -10.07 -2.17 10.34
CA PRO A 61 -9.30 -0.93 10.45
C PRO A 61 -8.20 -0.84 9.36
N GLU A 62 -8.64 -0.85 8.10
CA GLU A 62 -7.85 -0.84 6.89
C GLU A 62 -8.29 0.36 6.02
N TRP A 63 -7.33 1.11 5.52
CA TRP A 63 -7.55 2.29 4.69
C TRP A 63 -6.96 2.07 3.30
N PHE A 64 -7.81 2.21 2.28
CA PHE A 64 -7.44 2.02 0.89
C PHE A 64 -7.11 3.38 0.27
N HIS A 65 -5.93 3.53 -0.35
CA HIS A 65 -5.63 4.74 -1.12
C HIS A 65 -6.55 4.86 -2.34
N CYS A 66 -6.60 6.04 -2.96
CA CYS A 66 -7.41 6.21 -4.17
C CYS A 66 -6.77 5.45 -5.34
N ASP A 67 -7.46 4.43 -5.86
CA ASP A 67 -7.07 3.67 -7.05
C ASP A 67 -8.32 3.28 -7.84
N ILE A 68 -8.53 3.99 -8.96
CA ILE A 68 -9.68 3.77 -9.86
C ILE A 68 -9.54 2.45 -10.62
N LYS A 69 -8.31 1.94 -10.78
CA LYS A 69 -8.00 0.69 -11.48
C LYS A 69 -8.06 -0.53 -10.56
N ARG A 70 -8.25 -0.35 -9.24
CA ARG A 70 -8.29 -1.44 -8.25
C ARG A 70 -9.23 -2.60 -8.61
N PRO A 71 -10.42 -2.41 -9.22
CA PRO A 71 -11.27 -3.53 -9.60
C PRO A 71 -10.60 -4.55 -10.54
N GLY A 72 -9.63 -4.10 -11.35
CA GLY A 72 -8.85 -4.95 -12.26
C GLY A 72 -7.61 -5.60 -11.64
N LYS A 73 -7.33 -5.35 -10.35
CA LYS A 73 -6.17 -5.90 -9.64
C LYS A 73 -6.58 -7.12 -8.82
N ASP A 74 -5.65 -8.05 -8.62
CA ASP A 74 -5.90 -9.33 -7.93
C ASP A 74 -5.19 -9.45 -6.59
N ARG A 75 -4.24 -8.55 -6.29
CA ARG A 75 -3.46 -8.59 -5.04
C ARG A 75 -3.33 -7.20 -4.46
N CYS A 76 -3.28 -7.14 -3.13
CA CYS A 76 -2.93 -5.93 -2.38
C CYS A 76 -1.82 -6.24 -1.37
N ILE A 77 -1.26 -5.17 -0.82
CA ILE A 77 -0.34 -5.24 0.31
C ILE A 77 -0.93 -4.39 1.44
N THR A 78 -1.06 -4.98 2.61
CA THR A 78 -1.42 -4.28 3.84
C THR A 78 -0.15 -3.94 4.60
N ILE A 79 0.02 -2.66 4.93
CA ILE A 79 1.15 -2.12 5.68
C ILE A 79 0.67 -1.71 7.06
N ASP A 80 1.31 -2.27 8.09
CA ASP A 80 1.18 -1.88 9.49
C ASP A 80 2.38 -1.02 9.87
N ASP A 81 2.16 0.29 10.02
CA ASP A 81 3.15 1.28 10.47
C ASP A 81 3.02 1.60 11.97
N GLY A 82 2.32 0.75 12.71
CA GLY A 82 2.09 0.88 14.14
C GLY A 82 0.90 1.76 14.54
N GLU A 83 0.19 2.32 13.56
CA GLU A 83 -1.05 3.04 13.74
C GLU A 83 -2.24 2.09 13.87
N TRP A 84 -3.36 2.58 14.43
CA TRP A 84 -4.61 1.80 14.52
C TRP A 84 -5.12 1.37 13.13
N VAL A 85 -4.96 2.24 12.13
CA VAL A 85 -5.46 2.01 10.77
C VAL A 85 -4.32 1.60 9.84
N LYS A 86 -4.46 0.44 9.22
CA LYS A 86 -3.46 -0.15 8.33
C LYS A 86 -3.66 0.34 6.90
N SER A 87 -2.57 0.65 6.21
CA SER A 87 -2.63 1.17 4.84
C SER A 87 -2.67 0.00 3.86
N VAL A 88 -3.72 -0.07 3.03
CA VAL A 88 -3.84 -1.08 1.97
C VAL A 88 -3.48 -0.43 0.63
N ILE A 89 -2.46 -0.99 -0.01
CA ILE A 89 -1.94 -0.54 -1.30
C ILE A 89 -2.14 -1.57 -2.40
N THR A 90 -2.34 -1.07 -3.61
CA THR A 90 -2.52 -1.89 -4.81
C THR A 90 -1.56 -1.42 -5.89
N PRO A 91 -0.26 -1.78 -5.83
CA PRO A 91 0.71 -1.44 -6.86
C PRO A 91 0.35 -2.05 -8.20
N ASP A 92 0.85 -1.48 -9.30
CA ASP A 92 0.77 -2.13 -10.61
C ASP A 92 1.64 -3.40 -10.67
N ASP A 93 2.82 -3.42 -10.03
CA ASP A 93 3.63 -4.63 -9.77
C ASP A 93 3.67 -4.96 -8.27
N CYS A 94 2.67 -5.72 -7.82
CA CYS A 94 2.50 -6.09 -6.42
C CYS A 94 3.66 -6.95 -5.89
N ASP A 95 4.21 -7.85 -6.70
CA ASP A 95 5.29 -8.73 -6.27
C ASP A 95 6.59 -7.95 -6.12
N ARG A 96 6.90 -7.03 -7.04
CA ARG A 96 8.08 -6.15 -6.93
C ARG A 96 8.03 -5.27 -5.68
N VAL A 97 6.91 -4.61 -5.42
CA VAL A 97 6.77 -3.74 -4.23
C VAL A 97 6.87 -4.55 -2.94
N PHE A 98 6.26 -5.73 -2.90
CA PHE A 98 6.36 -6.60 -1.72
C PHE A 98 7.81 -7.02 -1.43
N GLN A 99 8.60 -7.34 -2.45
CA GLN A 99 10.03 -7.64 -2.29
C GLN A 99 10.85 -6.44 -1.82
N ILE A 100 10.55 -5.24 -2.31
CA ILE A 100 11.20 -4.01 -1.84
C ILE A 100 10.89 -3.80 -0.36
N LEU A 101 9.62 -3.95 0.05
CA LEU A 101 9.23 -3.82 1.45
C LEU A 101 9.94 -4.86 2.32
N LEU A 102 10.02 -6.12 1.91
CA LEU A 102 10.77 -7.15 2.64
C LEU A 102 12.26 -6.80 2.77
N ALA A 103 12.89 -6.30 1.71
CA ALA A 103 14.32 -5.98 1.72
C ALA A 103 14.65 -4.74 2.57
N GLN A 104 13.75 -3.76 2.60
CA GLN A 104 13.98 -2.48 3.28
C GLN A 104 13.48 -2.45 4.72
N THR A 105 12.62 -3.39 5.10
CA THR A 105 12.14 -3.51 6.47
C THR A 105 12.95 -4.56 7.20
N SER A 106 13.41 -4.25 8.42
CA SER A 106 14.15 -5.20 9.27
C SER A 106 13.21 -6.25 9.92
N LEU A 107 12.24 -6.75 9.16
CA LEU A 107 11.31 -7.78 9.62
C LEU A 107 12.03 -9.13 9.61
N SER A 108 12.32 -9.63 10.81
CA SER A 108 12.95 -10.94 11.06
C SER A 108 11.96 -12.10 10.92
#